data_AF-A0AB39QKU7-F1
#
_entry.id   AF-A0AB39QKU7-F1
#
_cell.length_a   1.000
_cell.length_b   1.000
_cell.length_c   1.000
_cell.angle_alpha   90.00
_cell.angle_beta   90.00
_cell.angle_gamma   90.00
#
_symmetry.space_group_name_H-M   'P 1'
#
loop_
_entity.id
_entity.type
_entity.pdbx_description
1 polymer ?
#
loop_
_entity_poly.entity_id
_entity_poly.type
_entity_poly.pdbx_seq_one_letter_code
_entity_poly.pdbx_strand_id
1 'polypeptide(L)'
;MAVSGAVRKNRSLVFGAVGVVLAAVLAAAAAYGWHEHNKPSQASAADCRLAQRIVDEARRLPKDAKAADAWGRRTATMRRAHMKDGYLGAQISNYEGWAVLHAKGEGEPPTGKELARIAKEANSHCTDAGITLTLPAFAS
;
A
#
# COMPACT_ATOMS: atom_id res chain seq x y z
N MET A 1 30.37 -62.25 2.15
CA MET A 1 29.09 -61.53 2.02
C MET A 1 29.25 -60.13 2.61
N ALA A 2 29.60 -59.12 1.80
CA ALA A 2 29.76 -57.74 2.30
C ALA A 2 29.57 -56.72 1.15
N VAL A 3 28.40 -56.72 0.51
CA VAL A 3 28.07 -55.70 -0.51
C VAL A 3 26.78 -54.94 -0.17
N SER A 4 26.12 -55.28 0.94
CA SER A 4 24.81 -54.71 1.27
C SER A 4 24.85 -53.44 2.13
N GLY A 5 25.98 -53.14 2.80
CA GLY A 5 26.09 -52.02 3.75
C GLY A 5 26.43 -50.67 3.11
N ALA A 6 27.41 -50.64 2.20
CA ALA A 6 27.87 -49.41 1.56
C ALA A 6 26.84 -48.82 0.57
N VAL A 7 26.16 -49.68 -0.20
CA VAL A 7 25.09 -49.27 -1.12
C VAL A 7 23.88 -48.69 -0.36
N ARG A 8 23.55 -49.25 0.80
CA ARG A 8 22.44 -48.79 1.64
C ARG A 8 22.74 -47.44 2.30
N LYS A 9 24.00 -47.20 2.72
CA LYS A 9 24.48 -45.94 3.31
C LYS A 9 24.53 -44.80 2.29
N ASN A 10 24.93 -45.07 1.05
CA ASN A 10 24.87 -44.09 -0.04
C ASN A 10 23.43 -43.75 -0.42
N ARG A 11 22.53 -44.74 -0.46
CA ARG A 11 21.10 -44.50 -0.71
C ARG A 11 20.46 -43.66 0.40
N SER A 12 20.73 -43.93 1.68
CA SER A 12 20.18 -43.12 2.78
C SER A 12 20.69 -41.68 2.78
N LEU A 13 21.95 -41.45 2.38
CA LEU A 13 22.50 -40.10 2.20
C LEU A 13 21.83 -39.36 1.03
N VAL A 14 21.60 -40.05 -0.10
CA VAL A 14 20.90 -39.48 -1.26
C VAL A 14 19.43 -39.18 -0.94
N PHE A 15 18.70 -40.11 -0.30
CA PHE A 15 17.32 -39.89 0.11
C PHE A 15 17.20 -38.81 1.19
N GLY A 16 18.16 -38.73 2.11
CA GLY A 16 18.24 -37.65 3.10
C GLY A 16 18.48 -36.29 2.45
N ALA A 17 19.41 -36.20 1.50
CA ALA A 17 19.66 -34.96 0.76
C ALA A 17 18.45 -34.51 -0.07
N VAL A 18 17.79 -35.45 -0.76
CA VAL A 18 16.53 -35.16 -1.50
C VAL A 18 15.44 -34.69 -0.54
N GLY A 19 15.31 -35.32 0.63
CA GLY A 19 14.35 -34.90 1.66
C GLY A 19 14.60 -33.47 2.16
N VAL A 20 15.86 -33.10 2.41
CA VAL A 20 16.24 -31.74 2.83
C VAL A 20 15.94 -30.72 1.73
N VAL A 21 16.28 -31.04 0.47
CA VAL A 21 15.99 -30.15 -0.67
C VAL A 21 14.48 -29.97 -0.84
N LEU A 22 13.69 -31.03 -0.76
CA LEU A 22 12.23 -30.95 -0.83
C LEU A 22 11.66 -30.11 0.31
N ALA A 23 12.14 -30.30 1.54
CA ALA A 23 11.72 -29.49 2.69
C ALA A 23 12.06 -28.00 2.49
N ALA A 24 13.24 -27.70 1.96
CA ALA A 24 13.65 -26.32 1.65
C ALA A 24 12.76 -25.68 0.57
N VAL A 25 12.45 -26.42 -0.50
CA VAL A 25 11.55 -25.94 -1.57
C VAL A 25 10.14 -25.70 -1.03
N LEU A 26 9.60 -26.60 -0.21
CA LEU A 26 8.29 -26.44 0.40
C LEU A 26 8.25 -25.24 1.35
N ALA A 27 9.30 -25.06 2.17
CA ALA A 27 9.41 -23.89 3.05
C ALA A 27 9.47 -22.57 2.25
N ALA A 28 10.23 -22.54 1.16
CA ALA A 28 10.30 -21.37 0.28
C ALA A 28 8.96 -21.07 -0.40
N ALA A 29 8.25 -22.09 -0.89
CA ALA A 29 6.93 -21.94 -1.50
C ALA A 29 5.89 -21.44 -0.48
N ALA A 30 5.90 -21.97 0.74
CA ALA A 30 5.04 -21.53 1.84
C ALA A 30 5.32 -20.07 2.22
N ALA A 31 6.60 -19.70 2.34
CA ALA A 31 7.01 -18.33 2.63
C ALA A 31 6.58 -17.36 1.51
N TYR A 32 6.74 -17.76 0.24
CA TYR A 32 6.31 -16.97 -0.91
C TYR A 32 4.78 -16.80 -0.95
N GLY A 33 4.03 -17.89 -0.79
CA GLY A 33 2.56 -17.83 -0.76
C GLY A 33 2.03 -16.98 0.39
N TRP A 34 2.66 -17.08 1.57
CA TRP A 34 2.36 -16.20 2.70
C TRP A 34 2.68 -14.74 2.39
N HIS A 35 3.81 -14.46 1.75
CA HIS A 35 4.18 -13.10 1.38
C HIS A 35 3.17 -12.48 0.39
N GLU A 36 2.84 -13.20 -0.68
CA GLU A 36 1.85 -12.73 -1.68
C GLU A 36 0.47 -12.52 -1.06
N HIS A 37 0.03 -13.42 -0.18
CA HIS A 37 -1.28 -13.29 0.48
C HIS A 37 -1.37 -12.07 1.40
N ASN A 38 -0.25 -11.64 1.98
CA ASN A 38 -0.20 -10.48 2.88
C ASN A 38 0.11 -9.15 2.19
N LYS A 39 0.22 -9.13 0.85
CA LYS A 39 0.39 -7.87 0.13
C LYS A 39 -0.89 -7.03 0.21
N PRO A 40 -0.77 -5.68 0.28
CA PRO A 40 -1.92 -4.80 0.18
C PRO A 40 -2.69 -5.05 -1.12
N SER A 41 -4.01 -4.87 -1.08
CA SER A 41 -4.82 -4.84 -2.30
C SER A 41 -4.21 -3.84 -3.29
N GLN A 42 -4.18 -4.20 -4.56
CA GLN A 42 -3.60 -3.32 -5.58
C GLN A 42 -4.72 -2.53 -6.25
N ALA A 43 -4.61 -1.21 -6.13
CA ALA A 43 -5.53 -0.28 -6.73
C ALA A 43 -5.31 -0.20 -8.24
N SER A 44 -6.40 0.11 -8.97
CA SER A 44 -6.29 0.31 -10.42
C SER A 44 -5.49 1.58 -10.76
N ALA A 45 -4.94 1.66 -11.97
CA ALA A 45 -4.32 2.90 -12.44
C ALA A 45 -5.29 4.09 -12.44
N ALA A 46 -6.60 3.85 -12.62
CA ALA A 46 -7.63 4.88 -12.53
C ALA A 46 -7.79 5.40 -11.09
N ASP A 47 -7.79 4.51 -10.10
CA ASP A 47 -7.86 4.85 -8.68
C ASP A 47 -6.64 5.67 -8.25
N CYS A 48 -5.42 5.23 -8.61
CA CYS A 48 -4.19 5.93 -8.28
C CYS A 48 -4.12 7.32 -8.96
N ARG A 49 -4.57 7.45 -10.21
CA ARG A 49 -4.67 8.76 -10.87
C ARG A 49 -5.72 9.65 -10.21
N LEU A 50 -6.85 9.09 -9.77
CA LEU A 50 -7.87 9.84 -9.04
C LEU A 50 -7.33 10.34 -7.69
N ALA A 51 -6.62 9.48 -6.96
CA ALA A 51 -5.95 9.83 -5.73
C ALA A 51 -4.97 11.00 -5.93
N GLN A 52 -4.09 10.92 -6.93
CA GLN A 52 -3.16 12.00 -7.23
C GLN A 52 -3.89 13.30 -7.62
N ARG A 53 -4.96 13.23 -8.42
CA ARG A 53 -5.75 14.43 -8.77
C ARG A 53 -6.34 15.11 -7.54
N ILE A 54 -6.90 14.34 -6.59
CA ILE A 54 -7.44 14.90 -5.34
C ILE A 54 -6.33 15.61 -4.55
N VAL A 55 -5.15 14.99 -4.44
CA VAL A 55 -3.99 15.59 -3.77
C VAL A 55 -3.51 16.86 -4.48
N ASP A 56 -3.45 16.87 -5.81
CA ASP A 56 -3.05 18.04 -6.59
C ASP A 56 -4.06 19.19 -6.47
N GLU A 57 -5.37 18.88 -6.41
CA GLU A 57 -6.42 19.87 -6.16
C GLU A 57 -6.32 20.46 -4.75
N ALA A 58 -6.03 19.64 -3.73
CA ALA A 58 -5.87 20.08 -2.35
C ALA A 58 -4.81 21.19 -2.21
N ARG A 59 -3.71 21.10 -2.96
CA ARG A 59 -2.64 22.13 -2.98
C ARG A 59 -3.09 23.49 -3.46
N ARG A 60 -4.20 23.54 -4.21
CA ARG A 60 -4.75 24.74 -4.83
C ARG A 60 -5.96 25.27 -4.08
N LEU A 61 -6.27 24.69 -2.91
CA LEU A 61 -7.38 25.17 -2.09
C LEU A 61 -7.13 26.61 -1.65
N PRO A 62 -8.09 27.52 -1.90
CA PRO A 62 -8.01 28.86 -1.32
C PRO A 62 -8.18 28.78 0.20
N LYS A 63 -7.64 29.78 0.90
CA LYS A 63 -7.89 30.01 2.33
C LYS A 63 -9.31 30.57 2.55
N ASP A 64 -10.31 29.79 2.16
CA ASP A 64 -11.73 30.11 2.26
C ASP A 64 -12.51 28.88 2.74
N ALA A 65 -13.19 29.03 3.88
CA ALA A 65 -13.87 27.92 4.53
C ALA A 65 -14.99 27.31 3.68
N LYS A 66 -15.75 28.15 2.96
CA LYS A 66 -16.87 27.70 2.13
C LYS A 66 -16.38 26.90 0.93
N ALA A 67 -15.32 27.35 0.27
CA ALA A 67 -14.67 26.67 -0.83
C ALA A 67 -14.01 25.37 -0.38
N ALA A 68 -13.35 25.36 0.78
CA ALA A 68 -12.78 24.16 1.38
C ALA A 68 -13.84 23.08 1.64
N ASP A 69 -14.98 23.48 2.21
CA ASP A 69 -16.11 22.58 2.46
C ASP A 69 -16.76 22.05 1.18
N ALA A 70 -16.95 22.93 0.19
CA ALA A 70 -17.47 22.54 -1.11
C ALA A 70 -16.53 21.56 -1.83
N TRP A 71 -15.22 21.81 -1.75
CA TRP A 71 -14.20 20.90 -2.26
C TRP A 71 -14.25 19.55 -1.55
N GLY A 72 -14.21 19.53 -0.22
CA GLY A 72 -14.19 18.30 0.56
C GLY A 72 -15.43 17.43 0.31
N ARG A 73 -16.62 18.03 0.21
CA ARG A 73 -17.84 17.28 -0.17
C ARG A 73 -17.76 16.71 -1.58
N ARG A 74 -17.26 17.50 -2.54
CA ARG A 74 -17.13 17.07 -3.95
C ARG A 74 -16.14 15.92 -4.06
N THR A 75 -14.94 16.06 -3.53
CA THR A 75 -13.88 15.06 -3.66
C THR A 75 -14.22 13.78 -2.89
N ALA A 76 -14.84 13.90 -1.71
CA ALA A 76 -15.32 12.73 -0.98
C ALA A 76 -16.40 11.94 -1.76
N THR A 77 -17.31 12.64 -2.46
CA THR A 77 -18.29 12.00 -3.34
C THR A 77 -17.63 11.36 -4.56
N MET A 78 -16.71 12.05 -5.23
CA MET A 78 -15.96 11.49 -6.36
C MET A 78 -15.18 10.23 -5.94
N ARG A 79 -14.49 10.29 -4.80
CA ARG A 79 -13.74 9.15 -4.25
C ARG A 79 -14.65 7.96 -3.98
N ARG A 80 -15.76 8.15 -3.25
CA ARG A 80 -16.71 7.05 -2.95
C ARG A 80 -17.34 6.46 -4.21
N ALA A 81 -17.57 7.26 -5.25
CA ALA A 81 -18.18 6.78 -6.49
C ALA A 81 -17.17 6.00 -7.35
N HIS A 82 -15.94 6.51 -7.47
CA HIS A 82 -15.00 6.07 -8.51
C HIS A 82 -13.82 5.27 -7.98
N MET A 83 -13.35 5.52 -6.76
CA MET A 83 -12.22 4.79 -6.19
C MET A 83 -12.67 3.44 -5.66
N LYS A 84 -12.21 2.35 -6.28
CA LYS A 84 -12.64 0.99 -5.92
C LYS A 84 -11.79 0.40 -4.81
N ASP A 85 -10.51 0.74 -4.75
CA ASP A 85 -9.67 0.38 -3.62
C ASP A 85 -10.03 1.22 -2.37
N GLY A 86 -10.70 0.57 -1.41
CA GLY A 86 -11.16 1.21 -0.18
C GLY A 86 -10.04 1.60 0.78
N TYR A 87 -8.90 0.91 0.75
CA TYR A 87 -7.76 1.21 1.62
C TYR A 87 -7.02 2.45 1.12
N LEU A 88 -6.72 2.53 -0.19
CA LEU A 88 -6.28 3.76 -0.83
C LEU A 88 -7.29 4.89 -0.57
N GLY A 89 -8.59 4.59 -0.70
CA GLY A 89 -9.67 5.52 -0.40
C GLY A 89 -9.65 6.07 1.02
N ALA A 90 -9.30 5.24 2.02
CA ALA A 90 -9.16 5.67 3.40
C ALA A 90 -7.96 6.61 3.59
N GLN A 91 -6.81 6.29 3.00
CA GLN A 91 -5.63 7.15 3.09
C GLN A 91 -5.86 8.52 2.46
N ILE A 92 -6.49 8.56 1.28
CA ILE A 92 -6.83 9.82 0.62
C ILE A 92 -7.87 10.60 1.42
N SER A 93 -8.82 9.93 2.07
CA SER A 93 -9.77 10.58 2.99
C SER A 93 -9.10 11.33 4.12
N ASN A 94 -8.04 10.76 4.72
CA ASN A 94 -7.29 11.42 5.78
C ASN A 94 -6.62 12.70 5.27
N TYR A 95 -5.98 12.62 4.09
CA TYR A 95 -5.36 13.77 3.46
C TYR A 95 -6.37 14.87 3.09
N GLU A 96 -7.53 14.49 2.55
CA GLU A 96 -8.64 15.42 2.27
C GLU A 96 -9.08 16.17 3.53
N GLY A 97 -9.26 15.46 4.65
CA GLY A 97 -9.65 16.06 5.91
C GLY A 97 -8.64 17.12 6.38
N TRP A 98 -7.36 16.79 6.36
CA TRP A 98 -6.30 17.74 6.69
C TRP A 98 -6.25 18.93 5.74
N ALA A 99 -6.48 18.72 4.44
CA ALA A 99 -6.52 19.80 3.47
C ALA A 99 -7.67 20.79 3.73
N VAL A 100 -8.86 20.27 4.07
CA VAL A 100 -10.02 21.11 4.44
C VAL A 100 -9.73 21.90 5.70
N LEU A 101 -9.26 21.24 6.76
CA LEU A 101 -8.95 21.87 8.05
C LEU A 101 -7.88 22.97 7.85
N HIS A 102 -6.80 22.64 7.16
CA HIS A 102 -5.74 23.58 6.85
C HIS A 102 -6.22 24.80 6.03
N ALA A 103 -7.11 24.59 5.06
CA ALA A 103 -7.68 25.68 4.26
C ALA A 103 -8.60 26.60 5.10
N LYS A 104 -9.26 26.06 6.13
CA LYS A 104 -10.06 26.82 7.09
C LYS A 104 -9.24 27.54 8.16
N GLY A 105 -7.94 27.23 8.30
CA GLY A 105 -7.15 27.66 9.44
C GLY A 105 -7.57 26.97 10.74
N GLU A 106 -8.19 25.80 10.64
CA GLU A 106 -8.66 24.98 11.74
C GLU A 106 -7.81 23.72 11.86
N GLY A 107 -7.80 23.12 13.05
CA GLY A 107 -7.12 21.85 13.31
C GLY A 107 -5.60 21.96 13.34
N GLU A 108 -4.97 20.91 13.87
CA GLU A 108 -3.52 20.80 13.87
C GLU A 108 -3.07 20.13 12.57
N PRO A 109 -2.06 20.68 11.87
CA PRO A 109 -1.45 20.00 10.74
C PRO A 109 -0.92 18.63 11.14
N PRO A 110 -1.01 17.61 10.27
CA PRO A 110 -0.39 16.32 10.54
C PRO A 110 1.11 16.50 10.76
N THR A 111 1.66 15.71 11.67
CA THR A 111 3.11 15.60 11.79
C THR A 111 3.71 15.05 10.50
N GLY A 112 4.98 15.38 10.22
CA GLY A 112 5.68 14.80 9.07
C GLY A 112 5.71 13.27 9.09
N LYS A 113 5.70 12.65 10.29
CA LYS A 113 5.60 11.19 10.46
C LYS A 113 4.25 10.65 10.03
N GLU A 114 3.15 11.30 10.40
CA GLU A 114 1.80 10.89 10.00
C GLU A 114 1.60 11.04 8.50
N LEU A 115 2.05 12.15 7.92
CA LEU A 115 2.00 12.36 6.48
C LEU A 115 2.82 11.30 5.73
N ALA A 116 4.05 11.03 6.17
CA ALA A 116 4.89 9.99 5.58
C ALA A 116 4.27 8.60 5.70
N ARG A 117 3.61 8.31 6.83
CA ARG A 117 2.89 7.05 7.04
C ARG A 117 1.76 6.87 6.04
N ILE A 118 0.86 7.85 5.91
CA ILE A 118 -0.26 7.72 4.96
C ILE A 118 0.23 7.71 3.50
N ALA A 119 1.31 8.44 3.19
CA ALA A 119 1.91 8.43 1.86
C ALA A 119 2.50 7.05 1.54
N LYS A 120 3.18 6.42 2.49
CA LYS A 120 3.70 5.05 2.35
C LYS A 120 2.56 4.05 2.17
N GLU A 121 1.55 4.11 3.03
CA GLU A 121 0.38 3.22 2.96
C GLU A 121 -0.34 3.38 1.62
N ALA A 122 -0.67 4.60 1.20
CA ALA A 122 -1.31 4.87 -0.08
C ALA A 122 -0.47 4.38 -1.29
N ASN A 123 0.85 4.62 -1.27
CA ASN A 123 1.73 4.16 -2.34
C ASN A 123 1.86 2.63 -2.40
N SER A 124 1.73 1.93 -1.27
CA SER A 124 1.77 0.46 -1.25
C SER A 124 0.63 -0.17 -2.07
N HIS A 125 -0.50 0.52 -2.21
CA HIS A 125 -1.64 0.11 -3.04
C HIS A 125 -1.47 0.47 -4.53
N CYS A 126 -0.54 1.35 -4.89
CA CYS A 126 -0.34 1.81 -6.27
C CYS A 126 0.89 1.19 -6.96
N THR A 127 1.52 0.21 -6.32
CA THR A 127 2.75 -0.43 -6.78
C THR A 127 2.56 -1.09 -8.15
N ASP A 128 1.54 -1.95 -8.29
CA ASP A 128 1.26 -2.66 -9.53
C ASP A 128 0.79 -1.73 -10.66
N ALA A 129 0.18 -0.60 -10.29
CA ALA A 129 -0.22 0.44 -11.24
C ALA A 129 0.97 1.28 -11.74
N GLY A 130 2.16 1.14 -11.14
CA GLY A 130 3.36 1.92 -11.49
C GLY A 130 3.20 3.42 -11.24
N ILE A 131 2.31 3.83 -10.34
CA ILE A 131 2.02 5.24 -10.06
C ILE A 131 2.48 5.56 -8.64
N THR A 132 3.32 6.58 -8.50
CA THR A 132 3.73 7.10 -7.20
C THR A 132 2.92 8.34 -6.85
N LEU A 133 2.20 8.28 -5.73
CA LEU A 133 1.46 9.38 -5.15
C LEU A 133 2.41 10.31 -4.40
N THR A 134 2.31 11.61 -4.68
CA THR A 134 3.06 12.66 -3.98
C THR A 134 2.12 13.44 -3.09
N LEU A 135 2.21 13.24 -1.78
CA LEU A 135 1.40 13.92 -0.76
C LEU A 135 2.24 15.02 -0.10
N PRO A 136 2.13 16.29 -0.54
CA PRO A 136 2.91 17.38 0.04
C PRO A 136 2.38 17.75 1.42
N ALA A 137 3.29 18.26 2.25
CA ALA A 137 2.93 18.85 3.53
C ALA A 137 2.06 20.09 3.35
N PHE A 138 1.21 20.33 4.33
CA PHE A 138 0.49 21.59 4.47
C PHE A 138 1.48 22.61 5.02
N ALA A 139 1.78 23.65 4.23
CA ALA A 139 2.69 24.70 4.67
C ALA A 139 2.13 25.35 5.94
N SER A 140 2.98 25.61 6.93
CA SER A 140 2.61 26.31 8.17
C SER A 140 2.20 27.76 7.89
#